data_AF-A0A314YF64-F1
#
_entry.id   AF-A0A314YF64-F1
#
_cell.length_a   1.000
_cell.length_b   1.000
_cell.length_c   1.000
_cell.angle_alpha   90.00
_cell.angle_beta   90.00
_cell.angle_gamma   90.00
#
_symmetry.space_group_name_H-M   'P 1'
#
loop_
_entity.id
_entity.type
_entity.pdbx_description
1 polymer ?
#
loop_
_entity_poly.entity_id
_entity_poly.type
_entity_poly.pdbx_seq_one_letter_code
_entity_poly.pdbx_strand_id
1 'polypeptide(L)'
;MNSMRNLIITGLSLFLGISVPRFFNEYWNPSHHGLVHTNAGWFNAFLNTIFSSPPMVGLIVAVFLDNTLEVEKSKKDRGMPWWVKFRTFRGDNRNEEFYHLPFNLNRFFPPT
;
A
#
# COMPACT_ATOMS: atom_id res chain seq x y z
N MET A 1 14.85 9.47 3.88
CA MET A 1 13.64 10.33 3.94
C MET A 1 13.86 11.76 3.42
N ASN A 2 15.08 12.15 2.97
CA ASN A 2 15.37 13.51 2.51
C ASN A 2 15.29 13.66 0.97
N SER A 3 14.25 13.09 0.35
CA SER A 3 14.01 13.21 -1.08
C SER A 3 12.71 13.98 -1.28
N MET A 4 12.72 14.99 -2.16
CA MET A 4 11.53 15.78 -2.50
C MET A 4 10.35 14.88 -2.88
N ARG A 5 10.61 13.77 -3.57
CA ARG A 5 9.59 12.78 -3.94
C ARG A 5 8.89 12.18 -2.72
N ASN A 6 9.65 11.67 -1.74
CA ASN A 6 9.06 11.06 -0.54
C ASN A 6 8.29 12.09 0.28
N LEU A 7 8.81 13.32 0.40
CA LEU A 7 8.13 14.40 1.11
C LEU A 7 6.78 14.73 0.47
N ILE A 8 6.74 14.85 -0.87
CA ILE A 8 5.50 15.08 -1.64
C ILE A 8 4.53 13.92 -1.45
N ILE A 9 4.99 12.68 -1.58
CA ILE A 9 4.13 11.50 -1.38
C ILE A 9 3.53 11.50 0.02
N THR A 10 4.33 11.73 1.07
CA THR A 10 3.85 11.77 2.45
C THR A 10 2.90 12.94 2.71
N GLY A 11 3.23 14.13 2.22
CA GLY A 11 2.41 15.33 2.43
C GLY A 11 1.06 15.22 1.72
N LEU A 12 1.07 14.80 0.45
CA LEU A 12 -0.13 14.68 -0.35
C LEU A 12 -1.02 13.52 0.11
N SER A 13 -0.44 12.38 0.50
CA SER A 13 -1.20 11.25 1.05
C SER A 13 -1.86 11.57 2.39
N LEU A 14 -1.17 12.26 3.30
CA LEU A 14 -1.77 12.72 4.56
C LEU A 14 -2.88 13.74 4.30
N PHE A 15 -2.63 14.71 3.42
CA PHE A 15 -3.60 15.75 3.10
C PHE A 15 -4.88 15.18 2.47
N LEU A 16 -4.76 14.34 1.44
CA LEU A 16 -5.89 13.71 0.77
C LEU A 16 -6.54 12.62 1.64
N GLY A 17 -5.74 11.89 2.42
CA GLY A 17 -6.22 10.90 3.37
C GLY A 17 -7.11 11.48 4.45
N ILE A 18 -6.95 12.76 4.82
CA ILE A 18 -7.86 13.45 5.74
C ILE A 18 -9.00 14.13 4.98
N SER A 19 -8.70 14.81 3.88
CA SER A 19 -9.68 15.63 3.15
C SER A 19 -10.79 14.80 2.49
N VAL A 20 -10.46 13.68 1.87
CA VAL A 20 -11.44 12.86 1.13
C VAL A 20 -12.47 12.21 2.06
N PRO A 21 -12.10 11.56 3.20
CA PRO A 21 -13.11 11.07 4.13
C PRO A 21 -13.98 12.16 4.74
N ARG A 22 -13.45 13.36 4.94
CA ARG A 22 -14.25 14.50 5.41
C ARG A 22 -15.31 14.88 4.37
N PHE A 23 -14.94 14.96 3.10
CA PHE A 23 -15.88 15.16 1.99
C PHE A 23 -16.94 14.04 1.95
N PHE A 24 -16.55 12.77 2.04
CA PHE A 24 -17.50 11.65 2.00
C PHE A 24 -18.46 11.63 3.20
N ASN A 25 -17.99 11.99 4.38
CA ASN A 25 -18.82 12.05 5.59
C ASN A 25 -19.81 13.22 5.57
N GLU A 26 -19.44 14.35 4.95
CA GLU A 26 -20.32 15.51 4.86
C GLU A 26 -21.46 15.31 3.84
N TYR A 27 -21.21 14.49 2.82
CA TYR A 27 -22.22 14.07 1.84
C TYR A 27 -22.95 12.77 2.22
N TRP A 28 -22.57 12.14 3.35
CA TRP A 28 -23.28 10.98 3.88
C TRP A 28 -24.62 11.42 4.49
N ASN A 29 -25.69 11.29 3.72
CA ASN A 29 -27.04 11.66 4.14
C ASN A 29 -27.83 10.37 4.48
N PRO A 30 -28.51 10.26 5.64
CA PRO A 30 -29.30 9.09 6.00
C PRO A 30 -30.38 8.71 4.96
N SER A 31 -30.86 9.69 4.21
CA SER A 31 -31.86 9.50 3.14
C SER A 31 -31.25 9.05 1.79
N HIS A 32 -29.93 9.17 1.62
CA HIS A 32 -29.23 8.91 0.36
C HIS A 32 -27.93 8.14 0.64
N HIS A 33 -28.03 6.85 1.02
CA HIS A 33 -27.06 5.73 0.97
C HIS A 33 -25.54 5.94 0.66
N GLY A 34 -24.93 7.08 0.98
CA GLY A 34 -23.57 7.51 0.58
C GLY A 34 -23.45 8.02 -0.86
N LEU A 35 -22.29 8.55 -1.27
CA LEU A 35 -22.07 9.07 -2.64
C LEU A 35 -22.16 8.00 -3.74
N VAL A 36 -21.98 6.73 -3.38
CA VAL A 36 -22.06 5.60 -4.30
C VAL A 36 -23.47 5.05 -4.28
N HIS A 37 -24.27 5.39 -5.29
CA HIS A 37 -25.63 4.89 -5.49
C HIS A 37 -25.71 3.94 -6.68
N THR A 38 -25.31 2.69 -6.47
CA THR A 38 -25.59 1.60 -7.42
C THR A 38 -26.74 0.71 -6.92
N ASN A 39 -27.34 -0.09 -7.81
CA ASN A 39 -28.36 -1.09 -7.44
C ASN A 39 -27.79 -2.24 -6.58
N ALA A 40 -26.49 -2.23 -6.26
CA ALA A 40 -25.82 -3.21 -5.44
C ALA A 40 -25.45 -2.62 -4.06
N GLY A 41 -26.30 -2.84 -3.05
CA GLY A 41 -26.08 -2.33 -1.70
C GLY A 41 -24.76 -2.75 -1.06
N TRP A 42 -24.30 -3.98 -1.32
CA TRP A 42 -23.01 -4.48 -0.82
C TRP A 42 -21.82 -3.72 -1.42
N PHE A 43 -21.91 -3.32 -2.70
CA PHE A 43 -20.86 -2.57 -3.38
C PHE A 43 -20.79 -1.13 -2.87
N ASN A 44 -21.95 -0.51 -2.65
CA ASN A 44 -22.04 0.80 -2.02
C ASN A 44 -21.42 0.77 -0.62
N ALA A 45 -21.75 -0.23 0.21
CA ALA A 45 -21.19 -0.37 1.56
C ALA A 45 -19.66 -0.54 1.53
N PHE A 46 -19.14 -1.34 0.60
CA PHE A 46 -17.71 -1.54 0.41
C PHE A 46 -16.98 -0.23 0.06
N LEU A 47 -17.45 0.49 -0.97
CA LEU A 47 -16.80 1.74 -1.38
C LEU A 47 -16.94 2.84 -0.33
N ASN A 48 -18.11 3.00 0.28
CA ASN A 48 -18.31 3.99 1.33
C ASN A 48 -17.36 3.72 2.51
N THR A 49 -17.16 2.45 2.90
CA THR A 49 -16.22 2.09 3.99
C THR A 49 -14.77 2.46 3.66
N ILE A 50 -14.34 2.25 2.41
CA ILE A 50 -12.98 2.61 1.98
C ILE A 50 -12.79 4.13 2.04
N PHE A 51 -13.72 4.89 1.46
CA PHE A 51 -13.58 6.34 1.38
C PHE A 51 -13.86 7.06 2.69
N SER A 52 -14.64 6.47 3.60
CA SER A 52 -14.87 7.02 4.95
C SER A 52 -13.71 6.76 5.91
N SER A 53 -12.74 5.92 5.55
CA SER A 53 -11.58 5.56 6.39
C SER A 53 -10.34 6.37 6.01
N PRO A 54 -9.93 7.37 6.83
CA PRO A 54 -8.72 8.15 6.58
C PRO A 54 -7.43 7.36 6.34
N PRO A 55 -7.10 6.33 7.15
CA PRO A 55 -5.89 5.57 6.90
C PRO A 55 -5.96 4.79 5.58
N MET A 56 -7.15 4.31 5.19
CA MET A 56 -7.30 3.57 3.93
C MET A 56 -7.09 4.48 2.72
N VAL A 57 -7.73 5.65 2.71
CA VAL A 57 -7.55 6.60 1.60
C VAL A 57 -6.11 7.10 1.54
N GLY A 58 -5.50 7.42 2.69
CA GLY A 58 -4.09 7.82 2.75
C GLY A 58 -3.15 6.76 2.18
N LEU A 59 -3.37 5.48 2.52
CA LEU A 59 -2.59 4.36 1.98
C LEU A 59 -2.78 4.19 0.48
N ILE A 60 -4.02 4.26 -0.03
CA ILE A 60 -4.30 4.16 -1.47
C ILE A 60 -3.54 5.24 -2.22
N VAL A 61 -3.63 6.50 -1.77
CA VAL A 61 -2.95 7.63 -2.40
C VAL A 61 -1.43 7.47 -2.31
N ALA A 62 -0.90 7.07 -1.16
CA ALA A 62 0.54 6.85 -0.98
C ALA A 62 1.07 5.76 -1.92
N VAL A 63 0.40 4.61 -2.00
CA VAL A 63 0.77 3.51 -2.89
C VAL A 63 0.67 3.93 -4.35
N PHE A 64 -0.40 4.64 -4.73
CA PHE A 64 -0.59 5.11 -6.09
C PHE A 64 0.54 6.05 -6.52
N LEU A 65 0.86 7.05 -5.69
CA LEU A 65 1.92 8.02 -5.99
C LEU A 65 3.31 7.37 -5.97
N ASP A 66 3.57 6.46 -5.03
CA ASP A 66 4.85 5.74 -4.96
C ASP A 66 5.08 4.89 -6.23
N ASN A 67 4.02 4.33 -6.82
CA ASN A 67 4.09 3.55 -8.05
C ASN A 67 4.06 4.35 -9.35
N THR A 68 3.70 5.63 -9.31
CA THR A 68 3.55 6.45 -10.53
C THR A 68 4.70 7.46 -10.68
N LEU A 69 5.24 7.99 -9.58
CA LEU A 69 6.26 9.03 -9.62
C LEU A 69 7.67 8.44 -9.80
N GLU A 70 8.30 8.78 -10.93
CA GLU A 70 9.73 8.54 -11.22
C GLU A 70 10.23 7.12 -10.92
N VAL A 71 9.43 6.10 -11.24
CA VAL A 71 9.65 4.69 -10.88
C VAL A 71 11.06 4.18 -11.18
N GLU A 72 11.63 4.55 -12.33
CA GLU A 72 12.95 4.08 -12.74
C GLU A 72 14.09 4.67 -11.92
N LYS A 73 14.01 5.98 -11.61
CA LYS A 73 15.01 6.69 -10.80
C LYS A 73 14.82 6.43 -9.30
N SER A 74 13.60 6.06 -8.91
CA SER A 74 13.18 5.84 -7.53
C SER A 74 13.65 4.51 -6.92
N LYS A 75 14.30 3.61 -7.68
CA LYS A 75 14.72 2.29 -7.16
C LYS A 75 15.56 2.40 -5.89
N LYS A 76 16.48 3.36 -5.82
CA LYS A 76 17.33 3.60 -4.64
C LYS A 76 16.52 4.04 -3.42
N ASP A 77 15.60 5.00 -3.61
CA ASP A 77 14.79 5.57 -2.53
C ASP A 77 13.70 4.60 -2.02
N ARG A 78 13.26 3.67 -2.86
CA ARG A 78 12.38 2.54 -2.49
C ARG A 78 13.10 1.44 -1.71
N GLY A 79 14.42 1.58 -1.53
CA GLY A 79 15.24 0.54 -0.92
C GLY A 79 15.37 -0.70 -1.78
N MET A 80 15.04 -0.63 -3.07
CA MET A 80 15.04 -1.79 -3.96
C MET A 80 16.41 -2.48 -4.03
N PRO A 81 17.56 -1.75 -4.05
CA PRO A 81 18.88 -2.38 -3.95
C PRO A 81 19.11 -3.19 -2.66
N TRP A 82 18.46 -2.81 -1.54
CA TRP A 82 18.50 -3.58 -0.30
C TRP A 82 17.60 -4.83 -0.42
N TRP A 83 16.37 -4.65 -0.89
CA TRP A 83 15.39 -5.73 -1.09
C TRP A 83 15.84 -6.78 -2.12
N VAL A 84 16.60 -6.38 -3.14
CA VAL A 84 17.10 -7.27 -4.19
C VAL A 84 17.85 -8.47 -3.63
N LYS A 85 18.60 -8.29 -2.53
CA LYS A 85 19.37 -9.34 -1.86
C LYS A 85 18.48 -10.42 -1.24
N PHE A 86 17.25 -10.07 -0.88
CA PHE A 86 16.31 -10.99 -0.25
C PHE A 86 15.37 -11.68 -1.23
N ARG A 87 15.44 -11.36 -2.53
CA ARG A 87 14.56 -11.98 -3.54
C ARG A 87 14.92 -13.42 -3.85
N THR A 88 16.12 -13.84 -3.50
CA THR A 88 16.62 -15.20 -3.70
C THR A 88 16.94 -15.78 -2.34
N PHE A 89 16.58 -17.04 -2.10
CA PHE A 89 16.82 -17.68 -0.81
C PHE A 89 18.31 -17.66 -0.41
N ARG A 90 19.19 -17.90 -1.38
CA ARG A 90 20.66 -17.87 -1.20
C ARG A 90 21.29 -16.48 -1.37
N GLY A 91 20.49 -15.42 -1.48
CA GLY A 91 21.00 -14.07 -1.76
C GLY A 91 21.63 -13.36 -0.56
N ASP A 92 21.25 -13.72 0.67
CA ASP A 92 21.76 -13.16 1.92
C ASP A 92 21.62 -14.22 3.04
N ASN A 93 22.62 -14.38 3.91
CA ASN A 93 22.58 -15.40 4.97
C ASN A 93 21.36 -15.27 5.89
N ARG A 94 20.81 -14.06 6.04
CA ARG A 94 19.60 -13.83 6.84
C ARG A 94 18.37 -14.52 6.25
N ASN A 95 18.30 -14.65 4.92
CA ASN A 95 17.19 -15.38 4.29
C ASN A 95 17.18 -16.85 4.69
N GLU A 96 18.35 -17.46 4.85
CA GLU A 96 18.45 -18.85 5.27
C GLU A 96 17.93 -19.04 6.69
N GLU A 97 18.12 -18.07 7.60
CA GLU A 97 17.57 -18.13 8.96
C GLU A 97 16.04 -17.92 8.99
N PHE A 98 15.53 -16.95 8.22
CA PHE A 98 14.10 -16.59 8.26
C PHE A 98 13.20 -17.53 7.47
N TYR A 99 13.69 -18.09 6.37
CA TYR A 99 12.88 -18.90 5.46
C TYR A 99 13.24 -20.40 5.52
N HIS A 100 14.02 -20.85 6.50
CA HIS A 100 14.31 -22.27 6.68
C HIS A 100 13.03 -23.05 6.99
N LEU A 101 12.68 -24.01 6.13
CA LEU A 101 11.64 -24.98 6.43
C LEU A 101 12.06 -25.91 7.59
N PRO A 102 11.15 -26.21 8.53
CA PRO A 102 11.43 -27.11 9.65
C PRO A 102 11.89 -28.49 9.16
N PHE A 103 12.62 -29.21 10.01
CA PHE A 103 13.15 -30.55 9.71
C PHE A 103 14.07 -30.62 8.47
N ASN A 104 14.72 -29.50 8.11
CA ASN A 104 15.65 -29.43 6.98
C ASN A 104 15.00 -29.77 5.61
N LEU A 105 13.69 -29.50 5.49
CA LEU A 105 12.90 -29.75 4.28
C LEU A 105 13.37 -28.94 3.06
N ASN A 106 14.17 -27.89 3.25
CA ASN A 106 14.80 -27.12 2.16
C ASN A 106 15.70 -27.98 1.25
N ARG A 107 16.13 -29.17 1.72
CA ARG A 107 16.88 -30.14 0.92
C ARG A 107 16.00 -30.85 -0.12
N PHE A 108 14.70 -30.95 0.13
CA PHE A 108 13.72 -31.60 -0.74
C PHE A 108 12.95 -30.60 -1.60
N PHE A 109 12.79 -29.38 -1.10
CA PHE A 109 12.20 -28.25 -1.82
C PHE A 109 13.27 -27.16 -1.97
N PRO A 110 14.23 -27.34 -2.90
CA PRO A 110 15.32 -26.37 -3.06
C PRO A 110 14.71 -25.02 -3.45
N PRO A 111 14.88 -24.00 -2.62
CA PRO A 111 14.35 -22.68 -2.90
C PRO A 111 15.17 -22.05 -4.02
N THR A 112 14.48 -21.62 -5.07
CA THR A 112 15.07 -20.91 -6.23
C THR A 112 15.53 -19.50 -5.88
#